data_AF-A0A6I1QPA4-F1
#
_entry.id   AF-A0A6I1QPA4-F1
#
_cell.length_a   1.000
_cell.length_b   1.000
_cell.length_c   1.000
_cell.angle_alpha   90.00
_cell.angle_beta   90.00
_cell.angle_gamma   90.00
#
_symmetry.space_group_name_H-M   'P 1'
#
loop_
_entity.id
_entity.type
_entity.pdbx_description
1 polymer ?
#
loop_
_entity_poly.entity_id
_entity_poly.type
_entity_poly.pdbx_seq_one_letter_code
_entity_poly.pdbx_strand_id
1 'polypeptide(L)' 'MALLAYERLFLRGDLRVVDGEGNVVRTATRMALCRCGHSRNKPYCDLSHEELGFTG' A
#
# COMPACT_ATOMS: atom_id res chain seq x y z
N MET A 1 -12.87 9.31 -17.84
CA MET A 1 -11.67 10.12 -17.57
C MET A 1 -11.40 10.04 -16.06
N ALA A 2 -10.63 9.01 -15.65
CA ALA A 2 -10.45 8.63 -14.25
C ALA A 2 -9.46 9.57 -13.55
N LEU A 3 -9.99 10.51 -12.77
CA LEU A 3 -9.21 11.49 -12.00
C LEU A 3 -9.02 11.08 -10.52
N LEU A 4 -9.32 9.83 -10.12
CA LEU A 4 -9.33 9.38 -8.71
C LEU A 4 -8.24 8.35 -8.34
N ALA A 5 -7.07 8.35 -9.00
CA ALA A 5 -6.01 7.38 -8.71
C ALA A 5 -5.06 7.75 -7.54
N TYR A 6 -5.48 8.69 -6.66
CA TYR A 6 -4.65 9.21 -5.56
C TYR A 6 -4.90 8.55 -4.18
N GLU A 7 -5.73 7.51 -4.11
CA GLU A 7 -6.22 6.95 -2.82
C GLU A 7 -5.31 5.87 -2.20
N ARG A 8 -4.24 5.48 -2.90
CA ARG A 8 -3.21 4.54 -2.42
C ARG A 8 -1.90 5.26 -2.14
N LEU A 9 -1.20 4.85 -1.08
CA LEU A 9 0.12 5.40 -0.77
C LEU A 9 1.18 4.70 -1.61
N PHE A 10 1.59 5.36 -2.69
CA PHE A 10 2.74 4.92 -3.48
C PHE A 10 4.04 5.47 -2.93
N LEU A 11 4.97 4.56 -2.68
CA LEU A 11 6.34 4.85 -2.30
C LEU A 11 7.27 4.49 -3.45
N ARG A 12 8.33 5.30 -3.63
CA ARG A 12 9.43 5.07 -4.58
C ARG A 12 10.75 5.42 -3.89
N GLY A 13 11.79 4.64 -4.16
CA GLY A 13 13.11 4.79 -3.55
C GLY A 13 13.66 3.43 -3.13
N ASP A 14 14.73 3.40 -2.34
CA ASP A 14 15.19 2.16 -1.72
C ASP A 14 14.36 1.88 -0.45
N LEU A 15 13.39 0.98 -0.57
CA LEU A 15 12.39 0.73 0.47
C LEU A 15 12.68 -0.59 1.19
N ARG A 16 12.62 -0.55 2.52
CA ARG A 16 12.69 -1.72 3.40
C ARG A 16 11.44 -1.76 4.28
N VAL A 17 10.72 -2.87 4.24
CA VAL A 17 9.65 -3.17 5.20
C VAL A 17 10.25 -3.98 6.32
N VAL A 18 10.01 -3.51 7.54
CA VAL A 18 10.43 -4.19 8.76
C VAL A 18 9.22 -4.69 9.54
N ASP A 19 9.36 -5.80 10.25
CA ASP A 19 8.36 -6.25 11.21
C ASP A 19 8.50 -5.50 12.57
N GLY A 20 7.67 -5.87 13.55
CA GLY A 20 7.72 -5.27 14.88
C GLY A 20 8.98 -5.57 15.69
N GLU A 21 9.76 -6.58 15.28
CA GLU A 21 11.03 -6.96 15.90
C GLU A 21 12.24 -6.31 15.20
N GLY A 22 12.01 -5.63 14.07
CA GLY A 22 13.03 -4.95 13.28
C GLY A 22 13.64 -5.79 12.16
N ASN A 23 13.16 -7.01 11.91
CA ASN A 23 13.65 -7.83 10.81
C ASN A 23 13.15 -7.31 9.47
N VAL A 24 13.99 -7.33 8.44
CA VAL A 24 13.58 -6.94 7.08
C VAL A 24 12.76 -8.07 6.47
N VAL A 25 11.48 -7.82 6.21
CA VAL A 25 10.57 -8.78 5.58
C VAL A 25 10.41 -8.57 4.07
N ARG A 26 10.73 -7.36 3.58
CA ARG A 26 10.72 -7.07 2.14
C ARG A 26 11.61 -5.90 1.77
N THR A 27 12.23 -5.98 0.61
CA THR A 27 12.88 -4.84 -0.07
C THR A 27 12.24 -4.62 -1.43
N ALA A 28 12.14 -3.36 -1.86
CA ALA A 28 11.61 -3.01 -3.18
C ALA A 28 12.02 -1.59 -3.58
N THR A 29 11.99 -1.29 -4.88
CA THR A 29 12.18 0.08 -5.37
C THR A 29 10.87 0.87 -5.47
N ARG A 30 9.74 0.17 -5.41
CA ARG A 30 8.38 0.70 -5.52
C ARG A 30 7.41 -0.15 -4.70
N MET A 31 6.47 0.50 -4.04
CA MET A 31 5.47 -0.18 -3.22
C MET A 31 4.18 0.63 -3.16
N ALA A 32 3.04 -0.06 -3.11
CA ALA A 32 1.77 0.53 -2.73
C ALA A 32 1.36 -0.04 -1.36
N LEU A 33 1.14 0.83 -0.38
CA LEU A 33 0.68 0.45 0.95
C LEU A 33 -0.83 0.65 1.08
N CYS A 34 -1.47 -0.27 1.81
CA CYS A 34 -2.88 -0.19 2.12
C CYS A 34 -3.13 0.97 3.09
N ARG A 35 -4.08 1.84 2.75
CA ARG A 35 -4.59 2.90 3.63
C ARG A 35 -6.06 2.73 3.99
N CYS A 36 -6.81 1.94 3.22
CA CYS A 36 -8.24 1.72 3.46
C CYS A 36 -8.53 0.71 4.59
N GLY A 37 -7.55 -0.06 5.06
CA GLY A 37 -7.74 -1.09 6.10
C GLY A 37 -8.32 -2.43 5.62
N HIS A 38 -8.78 -2.53 4.36
CA HIS A 38 -9.49 -3.72 3.87
C HIS A 38 -8.67 -4.68 3.01
N SER A 39 -7.41 -4.36 2.73
CA SER A 39 -6.58 -5.25 1.92
C SER A 39 -6.45 -6.65 2.53
N ARG A 40 -6.49 -7.68 1.69
CA ARG A 40 -6.23 -9.08 2.04
C ARG A 40 -4.73 -9.41 1.99
N ASN A 41 -3.90 -8.49 1.52
CA ASN A 41 -2.45 -8.63 1.39
C ASN A 41 -1.69 -7.58 2.23
N LYS A 42 -2.13 -7.33 3.47
CA LYS A 42 -1.51 -6.33 4.34
C LYS A 42 0.00 -6.61 4.55
N PRO A 43 0.83 -5.55 4.63
CA PRO A 43 0.50 -4.12 4.62
C PRO A 43 0.33 -3.51 3.21
N TYR A 44 0.37 -4.32 2.16
CA TYR A 44 0.35 -3.86 0.78
C TYR A 44 -1.08 -3.59 0.29
N CYS A 45 -1.20 -2.74 -0.73
CA CYS A 45 -2.46 -2.51 -1.42
C CYS A 45 -2.72 -3.63 -2.45
N ASP A 46 -3.95 -4.15 -2.49
CA ASP A 46 -4.48 -5.15 -3.43
C ASP A 46 -5.76 -4.68 -4.14
N LEU A 47 -5.97 -3.36 -4.17
CA LEU A 47 -7.11 -2.68 -4.83
C LEU A 47 -8.47 -2.82 -4.12
N SER A 48 -8.58 -3.44 -2.94
CA SER A 48 -9.85 -3.48 -2.18
C SER A 48 -10.46 -2.11 -1.84
N HIS A 49 -9.71 -1.01 -1.98
CA HIS A 49 -10.24 0.35 -1.80
C HIS A 49 -11.21 0.76 -2.92
N GLU A 50 -11.03 0.23 -4.14
CA GLU A 50 -11.88 0.57 -5.29
C GLU A 50 -13.31 0.03 -5.09
N GLU A 51 -13.43 -1.19 -4.58
CA GLU A 51 -14.73 -1.83 -4.28
C GLU A 51 -15.48 -1.12 -3.14
N LEU A 52 -14.76 -0.47 -2.24
CA LEU A 52 -15.31 0.17 -1.04
C LEU A 52 -15.54 1.68 -1.21
N GLY A 53 -15.09 2.28 -2.31
CA GLY A 53 -15.17 3.73 -2.53
C GLY A 53 -14.42 4.54 -1.46
N PHE A 54 -13.27 4.04 -1.00
CA PHE A 54 -12.48 4.70 0.03
C PHE A 54 -11.86 6.00 -0.47
N THR A 55 -12.31 7.15 0.05
CA THR A 55 -11.83 8.48 -0.34
C THR A 55 -10.88 9.04 0.72
N GLY A 56 -9.58 8.72 0.62
CA GLY A 56 -8.58 9.09 1.64
C GLY A 56 -7.22 9.46 1.12
#